data_AF-A0R4L3-F1
#
_entry.id   AF-A0R4L3-F1
#
_cell.length_a   1.000
_cell.length_b   1.000
_cell.length_c   1.000
_cell.angle_alpha   90.00
_cell.angle_beta   90.00
_cell.angle_gamma   90.00
#
_symmetry.space_group_name_H-M   'P 1'
#
loop_
_entity.id
_entity.type
_entity.pdbx_description
1 polymer ?
#
loop_
_entity_poly.entity_id
_entity_poly.type
_entity_poly.pdbx_seq_one_letter_code
_entity_poly.pdbx_strand_id
1 'polypeptide(L)'
;MCQGSARRQASTKRWLESGQASIGTLPDHYIRQYLTTEQGGCCAICGGATTWQGLPLTLVLDHVDGDPTNNRRENLRLVCPNCDSQLPTYKSRNRGKGRHFRRQRYADGKSY
;
A
#
# COMPACT_ATOMS: atom_id res chain seq x y z
N MET A 1 23.04 -14.27 -10.95
CA MET A 1 21.79 -13.65 -10.43
C MET A 1 21.62 -14.04 -8.97
N CYS A 2 21.40 -13.10 -8.05
CA CYS A 2 21.21 -13.44 -6.64
C CYS A 2 19.78 -13.96 -6.39
N GLN A 3 19.63 -14.95 -5.52
CA GLN A 3 18.35 -15.61 -5.24
C GLN A 3 17.27 -14.62 -4.77
N GLY A 4 17.65 -13.57 -4.03
CA GLY A 4 16.73 -12.54 -3.54
C GLY A 4 16.10 -11.66 -4.62
N SER A 5 16.83 -11.34 -5.69
CA SER A 5 16.29 -10.57 -6.81
C SER A 5 15.33 -11.40 -7.66
N ALA A 6 15.67 -12.67 -7.91
CA ALA A 6 14.79 -13.59 -8.63
C ALA A 6 13.47 -13.81 -7.87
N ARG A 7 13.52 -13.98 -6.55
CA ARG A 7 12.31 -14.09 -5.71
C ARG A 7 11.42 -12.85 -5.80
N ARG A 8 12.00 -11.64 -5.73
CA ARG A 8 11.24 -10.39 -5.86
C ARG A 8 10.57 -10.25 -7.23
N GLN A 9 11.27 -10.62 -8.30
CA GLN A 9 10.70 -10.62 -9.66
C GLN A 9 9.53 -11.59 -9.79
N ALA A 10 9.68 -12.82 -9.26
CA ALA A 10 8.59 -13.81 -9.26
C ALA A 10 7.36 -13.33 -8.46
N SER A 11 7.57 -12.73 -7.29
CA SER A 11 6.48 -12.14 -6.49
C SER A 11 5.79 -10.99 -7.23
N THR A 12 6.58 -10.11 -7.87
CA THR A 12 6.04 -8.99 -8.66
C THR A 12 5.20 -9.50 -9.82
N LYS A 13 5.70 -10.49 -10.56
CA LYS A 13 4.97 -11.11 -11.68
C LYS A 13 3.65 -11.72 -11.22
N ARG A 14 3.68 -12.56 -10.17
CA ARG A 14 2.46 -13.16 -9.61
C ARG A 14 1.44 -12.10 -9.20
N TRP A 15 1.90 -11.05 -8.54
CA TRP A 15 1.04 -9.95 -8.11
C TRP A 15 0.40 -9.23 -9.31
N LEU A 16 1.17 -8.87 -10.33
CA LEU A 16 0.66 -8.19 -11.53
C LEU A 16 -0.35 -9.05 -12.30
N GLU A 17 -0.14 -10.37 -12.37
CA GLU A 17 -1.01 -11.28 -13.11
C GLU A 17 -2.32 -11.61 -12.39
N SER A 18 -2.29 -11.72 -11.06
CA SER A 18 -3.41 -12.30 -10.29
C SER A 18 -3.98 -11.40 -9.19
N GLY A 19 -3.30 -10.30 -8.85
CA GLY A 19 -3.59 -9.51 -7.65
C GLY A 19 -3.21 -10.22 -6.34
N GLN A 20 -2.73 -11.47 -6.38
CA GLN A 20 -2.29 -12.16 -5.17
C GLN A 20 -0.96 -11.59 -4.69
N ALA A 21 -1.01 -10.96 -3.52
CA ALA A 21 0.13 -10.30 -2.92
C ALA A 21 0.15 -10.49 -1.41
N SER A 22 1.37 -10.57 -0.87
CA SER A 22 1.62 -10.24 0.53
C SER A 22 1.95 -8.76 0.59
N ILE A 23 1.19 -7.98 1.35
CA ILE A 23 1.44 -6.55 1.54
C ILE A 23 2.47 -6.37 2.66
N GLY A 24 3.58 -5.70 2.33
CA GLY A 24 4.61 -5.30 3.28
C GLY A 24 4.79 -3.78 3.32
N THR A 25 5.23 -3.28 4.48
CA THR A 25 5.46 -1.85 4.72
C THR A 25 6.89 -1.40 4.44
N LEU A 26 7.84 -2.34 4.35
CA LEU A 26 9.25 -2.03 4.16
C LEU A 26 9.50 -1.34 2.80
N PRO A 27 10.40 -0.34 2.72
CA PRO A 27 10.69 0.36 1.47
C PRO A 27 11.17 -0.54 0.32
N ASP A 28 11.86 -1.64 0.64
CA ASP A 28 12.41 -2.60 -0.32
C ASP A 28 11.39 -3.67 -0.77
N HIS A 29 10.16 -3.61 -0.24
CA HIS A 29 9.09 -4.51 -0.63
C HIS A 29 8.77 -4.39 -2.13
N TYR A 30 8.61 -5.53 -2.81
CA TYR A 30 8.51 -5.61 -4.27
C TYR A 30 7.39 -4.72 -4.86
N ILE A 31 6.22 -4.64 -4.20
CA ILE A 31 5.12 -3.74 -4.60
C ILE A 31 5.53 -2.28 -4.50
N ARG A 32 6.17 -1.90 -3.39
CA ARG A 32 6.57 -0.51 -3.15
C ARG A 32 7.67 -0.08 -4.11
N GLN A 33 8.64 -0.96 -4.38
CA GLN A 33 9.66 -0.72 -5.40
C GLN A 33 9.03 -0.51 -6.78
N TYR A 34 8.12 -1.40 -7.19
CA TYR A 34 7.42 -1.29 -8.47
C TYR A 34 6.67 0.04 -8.60
N LEU A 35 5.81 0.37 -7.62
CA LEU A 35 5.03 1.60 -7.63
C LEU A 35 5.91 2.86 -7.57
N THR A 36 7.02 2.81 -6.82
CA THR A 36 7.96 3.94 -6.74
C THR A 36 8.58 4.21 -8.11
N THR A 37 9.04 3.16 -8.81
CA THR A 37 9.61 3.30 -10.17
C THR A 37 8.59 3.83 -11.16
N GLU A 38 7.38 3.28 -11.15
CA GLU A 38 6.33 3.65 -12.08
C GLU A 38 5.78 5.07 -11.86
N GLN A 39 5.72 5.53 -10.60
CA GLN A 39 5.31 6.89 -10.25
C GLN A 39 6.47 7.90 -10.27
N GLY A 40 7.67 7.50 -10.70
CA GLY A 40 8.85 8.37 -10.73
C GLY A 40 9.28 8.88 -9.34
N GLY A 41 8.97 8.13 -8.28
CA GLY A 41 9.27 8.52 -6.90
C GLY A 41 8.39 9.67 -6.37
N CYS A 42 7.26 9.96 -7.00
CA CYS A 42 6.37 11.05 -6.61
C CYS A 42 5.02 10.55 -6.06
N CYS A 43 4.33 11.43 -5.33
CA CYS A 43 2.95 11.19 -4.91
C CYS A 43 2.02 11.04 -6.12
N ALA A 44 1.20 9.98 -6.14
CA ALA A 44 0.24 9.71 -7.23
C ALA A 44 -0.88 10.75 -7.37
N ILE A 45 -1.12 11.58 -6.33
CA ILE A 45 -2.21 12.56 -6.31
C ILE A 45 -1.69 13.96 -6.66
N CYS A 46 -0.69 14.44 -5.94
CA CYS A 46 -0.21 15.82 -6.09
C CYS A 46 1.09 15.94 -6.90
N GLY A 47 1.72 14.83 -7.30
CA GLY A 47 3.03 14.84 -7.97
C GLY A 47 4.20 15.31 -7.08
N GLY A 48 3.96 15.57 -5.79
CA GLY A 48 4.98 16.08 -4.87
C GLY A 48 6.12 15.09 -4.61
N ALA A 49 7.31 15.64 -4.38
CA ALA A 49 8.53 14.90 -4.11
C ALA A 49 8.55 14.19 -2.74
N THR A 50 9.44 13.20 -2.60
CA THR A 50 9.68 12.44 -1.36
C THR A 50 10.61 13.16 -0.37
N THR A 51 10.52 14.49 -0.28
CA THR A 51 11.31 15.27 0.68
C THR A 51 10.44 16.34 1.32
N TRP A 52 10.54 16.47 2.64
CA TRP A 52 9.83 17.47 3.43
C TRP A 52 10.76 18.02 4.51
N GLN A 53 10.90 19.34 4.58
CA GLN A 53 11.81 20.02 5.53
C GLN A 53 13.25 19.44 5.49
N GLY A 54 13.76 19.13 4.30
CA GLY A 54 15.10 18.57 4.11
C GLY A 54 15.25 17.09 4.51
N LEU A 55 14.19 16.42 4.96
CA LEU A 55 14.20 15.02 5.35
C LEU A 55 13.42 14.14 4.36
N PRO A 56 13.77 12.85 4.21
CA PRO A 56 13.01 11.91 3.39
C PRO A 56 11.55 11.80 3.86
N LEU A 57 10.63 11.97 2.93
CA LEU A 57 9.20 11.78 3.15
C LEU A 57 8.77 10.42 2.61
N THR A 58 8.35 9.53 3.51
CA THR A 58 7.84 8.21 3.13
C THR A 58 6.43 8.30 2.56
N LEU A 59 6.24 7.79 1.33
CA LEU A 59 4.91 7.66 0.74
C LEU A 59 4.12 6.49 1.38
N VAL A 60 2.85 6.71 1.64
CA VAL A 60 1.89 5.72 2.14
C VAL A 60 1.40 4.87 0.98
N LEU A 61 1.32 3.55 1.17
CA LEU A 61 0.63 2.67 0.23
C LEU A 61 -0.87 2.78 0.49
N ASP A 62 -1.61 3.29 -0.49
CA ASP A 62 -3.04 3.51 -0.43
C ASP A 62 -3.78 2.55 -1.37
N HIS A 63 -4.91 2.04 -0.87
CA HIS A 63 -5.89 1.27 -1.63
C HIS A 63 -6.99 2.25 -2.05
N VAL A 64 -7.15 2.48 -3.36
CA VAL A 64 -8.07 3.49 -3.90
C VAL A 64 -9.51 3.27 -3.42
N ASP A 65 -9.95 2.01 -3.38
CA ASP A 65 -11.28 1.63 -2.89
C ASP A 65 -11.40 1.52 -1.36
N GLY A 66 -10.29 1.56 -0.63
CA GLY A 66 -10.19 1.36 0.82
C GLY A 66 -10.28 -0.10 1.27
N ASP A 67 -10.35 -1.09 0.38
CA ASP A 67 -10.37 -2.51 0.70
C ASP A 67 -8.95 -3.08 0.76
N PRO A 68 -8.45 -3.47 1.95
CA PRO A 68 -7.10 -4.00 2.11
C PRO A 68 -6.89 -5.38 1.46
N THR A 69 -7.94 -6.03 0.97
CA THR A 69 -7.87 -7.32 0.27
C THR A 69 -7.76 -7.16 -1.25
N ASN A 70 -8.17 -6.01 -1.79
CA ASN A 70 -8.08 -5.72 -3.22
C ASN A 70 -6.68 -5.22 -3.58
N ASN A 71 -5.74 -6.15 -3.74
CA ASN A 71 -4.35 -5.83 -4.03
C ASN A 71 -4.05 -5.75 -5.53
N ARG A 72 -5.04 -5.55 -6.40
CA ARG A 72 -4.78 -5.38 -7.84
C ARG A 72 -3.94 -4.14 -8.10
N ARG A 73 -3.11 -4.15 -9.14
CA ARG A 73 -2.19 -3.04 -9.43
C ARG A 73 -2.95 -1.73 -9.50
N GLU A 74 -4.02 -1.67 -10.30
CA GLU A 74 -4.85 -0.49 -10.52
C GLU A 74 -5.49 0.08 -9.24
N ASN A 75 -5.65 -0.73 -8.19
CA ASN A 75 -6.20 -0.30 -6.91
C ASN A 75 -5.13 0.22 -5.93
N LEU A 76 -3.84 0.07 -6.26
CA LEU A 76 -2.73 0.46 -5.40
C LEU A 76 -2.02 1.71 -5.92
N ARG A 77 -1.68 2.62 -5.00
CA ARG A 77 -0.86 3.81 -5.31
C ARG A 77 -0.03 4.24 -4.11
N LEU A 78 1.06 4.95 -4.37
CA LEU A 78 1.84 5.62 -3.32
C LEU A 78 1.44 7.10 -3.22
N VAL A 79 1.01 7.54 -2.04
CA VAL A 79 0.55 8.91 -1.78
C VAL A 79 1.35 9.54 -0.63
N CYS A 80 1.54 10.85 -0.64
CA CYS A 80 2.20 11.53 0.48
C CYS A 80 1.25 11.61 1.70
N PRO A 81 1.77 11.74 2.94
CA PRO A 81 0.95 11.83 4.14
C PRO A 81 -0.10 12.95 4.12
N ASN A 82 0.21 14.08 3.45
CA ASN A 82 -0.73 15.19 3.31
C ASN A 82 -1.93 14.83 2.42
N CYS A 83 -1.70 14.13 1.30
CA CYS A 83 -2.78 13.66 0.44
C CYS A 83 -3.55 12.52 1.09
N ASP A 84 -2.86 11.57 1.74
CA ASP A 84 -3.48 10.47 2.51
C ASP A 84 -4.49 11.01 3.53
N SER A 85 -4.13 12.05 4.28
CA SER A 85 -4.99 12.67 5.29
C SER A 85 -6.32 13.23 4.76
N GLN A 86 -6.36 13.54 3.45
CA GLN A 86 -7.51 14.13 2.78
C GLN A 86 -8.41 13.08 2.13
N LEU A 87 -7.98 11.81 2.07
CA LEU A 87 -8.76 10.76 1.45
C LEU A 87 -10.05 10.46 2.24
N PRO A 88 -11.15 10.12 1.53
CA PRO A 88 -12.36 9.59 2.15
C PRO A 88 -12.12 8.29 2.91
N THR A 89 -11.07 7.54 2.55
CA THR A 89 -10.63 6.29 3.17
C THR A 89 -9.63 6.50 4.31
N TYR A 90 -9.39 7.73 4.74
CA TYR A 90 -8.41 8.00 5.80
C TYR A 90 -8.89 7.52 7.18
N LYS A 91 -8.12 6.62 7.80
CA LYS A 91 -8.31 6.13 9.19
C LYS A 91 -9.77 5.74 9.49
N SER A 92 -10.38 6.41 10.47
CA SER A 92 -11.75 6.14 10.94
C SER A 92 -12.83 6.50 9.93
N ARG A 93 -12.49 7.16 8.81
CA ARG A 93 -13.41 7.39 7.70
C ARG A 93 -13.63 6.11 6.87
N ASN A 94 -12.66 5.19 6.83
CA ASN A 94 -12.79 3.90 6.16
C ASN A 94 -13.54 2.84 6.99
N ARG A 95 -14.68 3.23 7.56
CA ARG A 95 -15.55 2.31 8.31
C ARG A 95 -16.20 1.33 7.33
N GLY A 96 -16.13 0.04 7.64
CA GLY A 96 -16.83 -1.01 6.89
C GLY A 96 -15.94 -1.77 5.91
N LYS A 97 -14.89 -1.15 5.36
CA LYS A 97 -14.02 -1.77 4.34
C LYS A 97 -12.70 -2.31 4.89
N GLY A 98 -12.38 -2.01 6.16
CA GLY A 98 -11.15 -2.46 6.79
C GLY A 98 -11.18 -3.94 7.23
N ARG A 99 -10.32 -4.29 8.19
CA ARG A 99 -10.09 -5.66 8.68
C ARG A 99 -11.36 -6.32 9.24
N HIS A 100 -12.18 -6.91 8.38
CA HIS A 100 -13.40 -7.66 8.71
C HIS A 100 -13.14 -8.68 9.82
N PHE A 101 -12.03 -9.42 9.71
CA PHE A 101 -11.61 -10.40 10.70
C PHE A 101 -11.48 -9.82 12.13
N ARG A 102 -11.02 -8.56 12.28
CA ARG A 102 -10.96 -7.92 13.60
C ARG A 102 -12.36 -7.65 14.15
N ARG A 103 -13.28 -7.17 13.31
CA ARG A 103 -14.68 -6.94 13.70
C ARG A 103 -15.35 -8.24 14.12
N GLN A 104 -15.17 -9.30 13.33
CA GLN A 104 -15.67 -10.63 13.67
C GLN A 104 -15.10 -11.11 15.00
N ARG A 105 -13.78 -10.97 15.23
CA ARG A 105 -13.16 -11.32 16.51
C ARG A 105 -13.77 -10.56 17.70
N TYR A 106 -14.06 -9.26 17.56
CA TYR A 106 -14.71 -8.48 18.62
C TYR A 106 -16.16 -8.92 18.84
N ALA A 107 -16.90 -9.19 17.76
CA ALA A 107 -18.26 -9.73 17.84
C ALA A 107 -18.29 -11.12 18.52
N ASP A 108 -17.27 -11.94 18.26
CA ASP A 108 -17.08 -13.26 18.88
C ASP A 108 -16.57 -13.18 20.34
N GLY A 109 -16.35 -11.98 20.90
CA GLY A 109 -15.80 -11.82 22.26
C GLY A 109 -14.32 -12.19 22.43
N LYS A 110 -13.56 -12.36 21.32
CA LYS A 110 -12.16 -12.79 21.32
C LYS A 110 -11.19 -11.62 21.43
N SER A 111 -11.34 -10.79 22.47
CA SER A 111 -10.43 -9.70 22.80
C SER A 111 -9.32 -10.19 23.73
N TYR A 112 -8.29 -10.81 23.16
CA TYR A 112 -7.02 -11.10 23.81
C TYR A 112 -5.88 -10.98 22.78
#